data_AF-A0A395SJR2-F1
#
_entry.id   AF-A0A395SJR2-F1
#
_cell.length_a   1.000
_cell.length_b   1.000
_cell.length_c   1.000
_cell.angle_alpha   90.00
_cell.angle_beta   90.00
_cell.angle_gamma   90.00
#
_symmetry.space_group_name_H-M   'P 1'
#
loop_
_entity.id
_entity.type
_entity.pdbx_description
1 polymer ?
#
loop_
_entity_poly.entity_id
_entity_poly.type
_entity_poly.pdbx_seq_one_letter_code
_entity_poly.pdbx_strand_id
1 'polypeptide(L)' 'MQFYSIFVIAAAFMPFIAAETCVQRATPCSPIDVCNSLSGINVCGTTEKAADCSALVVPDTDSGSVSCNCCK' A
#
# COMPACT_ATOMS: atom_id res chain seq x y z
N MET A 1 20.18 17.10 43.13
CA MET A 1 19.58 15.77 43.34
C MET A 1 18.19 15.86 42.71
N GLN A 2 17.76 15.09 41.71
CA GLN A 2 18.24 13.80 41.26
C GLN A 2 17.42 13.39 40.01
N PHE A 3 18.14 12.88 39.00
CA PHE A 3 17.75 12.04 37.85
C PHE A 3 16.67 12.52 36.87
N TYR A 4 17.05 12.83 35.62
CA TYR A 4 17.19 11.85 34.53
C TYR A 4 15.97 10.92 34.42
N SER A 5 15.07 11.24 33.49
CA SER A 5 14.40 10.21 32.70
C SER A 5 14.30 10.70 31.27
N ILE A 6 15.36 10.38 30.55
CA ILE A 6 15.38 10.22 29.12
C ILE A 6 14.27 9.21 28.77
N PHE A 7 13.19 9.65 28.13
CA PHE A 7 12.43 8.76 27.27
C PHE A 7 12.85 9.02 25.83
N VAL A 8 13.76 8.16 25.44
CA VAL A 8 14.32 7.92 24.11
C VAL A 8 13.21 7.40 23.20
N ILE A 9 13.11 8.04 22.03
CA ILE A 9 12.86 7.44 20.71
C ILE A 9 11.48 6.80 20.48
N ALA A 10 10.72 7.44 19.60
CA ALA A 10 10.22 6.76 18.40
C ALA A 10 10.05 7.80 17.28
N ALA A 11 11.13 8.03 16.52
CA ALA A 11 11.00 8.53 15.15
C ALA A 11 10.33 7.42 14.34
N ALA A 12 9.01 7.38 14.44
CA ALA A 12 8.16 6.43 13.76
C ALA A 12 7.88 6.95 12.34
N PHE A 13 8.79 6.55 11.44
CA PHE A 13 8.50 6.27 10.03
C PHE A 13 8.18 7.48 9.14
N MET A 14 9.17 8.36 8.94
CA MET A 14 9.34 8.93 7.60
C MET A 14 10.38 8.10 6.86
N PRO A 15 9.99 7.29 5.88
CA PRO A 15 10.82 7.14 4.72
C PRO A 15 10.33 8.22 3.74
N PHE A 16 11.02 9.37 3.72
CA PHE A 16 11.14 10.11 2.47
C PHE A 16 11.92 9.19 1.52
N ILE A 17 11.22 8.22 0.92
CA ILE A 17 11.73 7.46 -0.20
C ILE A 17 11.86 8.47 -1.34
N ALA A 18 12.98 8.38 -2.05
CA ALA A 18 13.24 9.09 -3.28
C ALA A 18 11.93 9.28 -4.08
N ALA A 19 11.70 10.47 -4.61
CA ALA A 19 10.53 10.78 -5.42
C ALA A 19 10.57 10.05 -6.79
N GLU A 20 10.63 8.73 -6.77
CA GLU A 20 9.84 7.90 -7.67
C GLU A 20 8.41 8.32 -7.35
N THR A 21 7.66 8.89 -8.31
CA THR A 21 6.30 9.37 -8.03
C THR A 21 5.39 8.17 -7.83
N CYS A 22 5.45 7.56 -6.64
CA CYS A 22 4.64 6.43 -6.23
C CYS A 22 3.26 6.94 -5.86
N VAL A 23 2.29 6.73 -6.74
CA VAL A 23 0.90 7.07 -6.49
C VAL A 23 0.21 5.82 -5.97
N GLN A 24 -0.37 5.91 -4.77
CA GLN A 24 -1.21 4.83 -4.27
C GLN A 24 -2.49 4.80 -5.10
N ARG A 25 -2.77 3.65 -5.72
CA ARG A 25 -3.92 3.44 -6.58
C ARG A 25 -4.70 2.23 -6.08
N ALA A 26 -5.99 2.44 -5.85
CA ALA A 26 -6.90 1.37 -5.47
C ALA A 26 -7.83 1.05 -6.64
N THR A 27 -7.89 -0.23 -7.01
CA THR A 27 -8.80 -0.74 -8.04
C THR A 27 -9.86 -1.61 -7.35
N PRO A 28 -11.15 -1.22 -7.39
CA PRO A 28 -12.22 -2.06 -6.87
C PRO A 28 -12.35 -3.32 -7.73
N CYS A 29 -12.70 -4.43 -7.09
CA CYS A 29 -12.78 -5.73 -7.73
C CYS A 29 -13.92 -6.56 -7.13
N SER A 30 -14.63 -7.28 -7.98
CA SER A 30 -15.68 -8.23 -7.61
C SER A 30 -15.90 -9.18 -8.79
N PRO A 31 -16.02 -10.50 -8.58
CA PRO A 31 -15.89 -11.23 -7.30
C PRO A 31 -14.47 -11.24 -6.71
N ILE A 32 -14.28 -11.72 -5.48
CA ILE A 32 -12.97 -11.82 -4.80
C ILE A 32 -11.93 -12.59 -5.63
N ASP A 33 -12.33 -13.61 -6.39
CA ASP A 33 -11.43 -14.31 -7.30
C ASP A 33 -10.75 -13.36 -8.31
N VAL A 34 -11.45 -12.32 -8.75
CA VAL A 34 -10.87 -11.27 -9.61
C VAL A 34 -9.86 -10.44 -8.83
N CYS A 35 -10.13 -10.12 -7.56
CA CYS A 35 -9.16 -9.44 -6.68
C CYS A 35 -7.86 -10.23 -6.53
N ASN A 36 -7.94 -11.55 -6.39
CA ASN A 36 -6.76 -12.42 -6.29
C ASN A 36 -6.01 -12.54 -7.64
N SER A 37 -6.74 -12.45 -8.75
CA SER A 37 -6.15 -12.45 -10.09
C SER A 37 -5.62 -11.08 -10.53
N LEU A 38 -5.96 -10.00 -9.83
CA LEU A 38 -5.52 -8.64 -10.12
C LEU A 38 -4.05 -8.48 -9.70
N SER A 39 -3.19 -8.35 -10.69
CA SER A 39 -1.77 -8.08 -10.49
C SER A 39 -1.50 -6.58 -10.40
N GLY A 40 -0.32 -6.20 -9.89
CA GLY A 40 0.09 -4.80 -9.84
C GLY A 40 0.05 -4.07 -11.19
N ILE A 41 0.18 -4.79 -12.31
CA ILE A 41 0.08 -4.24 -13.68
C ILE A 41 -1.35 -3.80 -14.00
N ASN A 42 -2.36 -4.47 -13.46
CA ASN A 42 -3.75 -4.08 -13.65
C ASN A 42 -4.12 -2.82 -12.84
N VAL A 43 -3.36 -2.53 -11.78
CA VAL A 43 -3.58 -1.40 -10.88
C VAL A 43 -2.75 -0.19 -11.32
N CYS A 44 -1.47 -0.40 -11.65
CA CYS A 44 -0.49 0.62 -11.99
C CYS A 44 -0.26 0.79 -13.51
N GLY A 45 -0.86 -0.08 -14.33
CA GLY A 45 -0.58 -0.12 -15.77
C GLY A 45 0.76 -0.78 -16.08
N THR A 46 1.12 -0.81 -17.36
CA THR A 46 2.37 -1.42 -17.86
C THR A 46 3.57 -0.46 -17.82
N THR A 47 3.31 0.83 -17.63
CA THR A 47 4.32 1.90 -17.63
C THR A 47 4.83 2.27 -16.24
N GLU A 48 4.19 1.78 -15.18
CA GLU A 48 4.56 2.06 -13.79
C GLU A 48 4.92 0.75 -13.09
N LYS A 49 5.87 0.81 -12.16
CA LYS A 49 6.28 -0.31 -11.32
C LYS A 49 5.35 -0.39 -10.12
N ALA A 50 4.63 -1.49 -10.01
CA ALA A 50 3.82 -1.78 -8.82
C ALA A 50 4.72 -2.25 -7.66
N ALA A 51 4.61 -1.57 -6.53
CA ALA A 51 5.22 -1.92 -5.25
C ALA A 51 4.14 -1.91 -4.16
N ASP A 52 4.35 -2.67 -3.07
CA ASP A 52 3.46 -2.63 -1.90
C ASP A 52 1.96 -2.88 -2.23
N CYS A 53 1.67 -3.91 -3.04
CA CYS A 53 0.31 -4.28 -3.37
C CYS A 53 -0.37 -5.03 -2.22
N SER A 54 -1.52 -4.52 -1.78
CA SER A 54 -2.36 -5.09 -0.74
C SER A 54 -3.80 -5.22 -1.24
N ALA A 55 -4.38 -6.41 -1.14
CA ALA A 55 -5.79 -6.64 -1.40
C ALA A 55 -6.60 -6.44 -0.12
N LEU A 56 -7.56 -5.51 -0.14
CA LEU A 56 -8.59 -5.36 0.87
C LEU A 56 -9.81 -6.16 0.42
N VAL A 57 -10.08 -7.26 1.10
CA VAL A 57 -11.25 -8.10 0.85
C VAL A 57 -12.34 -7.74 1.86
N VAL A 58 -13.56 -7.42 1.37
CA VAL A 58 -14.72 -7.26 2.23
C VAL A 58 -15.38 -8.64 2.36
N PRO A 59 -15.26 -9.31 3.53
CA PRO A 59 -15.65 -10.71 3.70
C PRO A 59 -17.15 -10.96 3.52
N ASP A 60 -17.98 -9.92 3.59
CA ASP A 60 -19.45 -10.03 3.55
C ASP A 60 -20.08 -9.78 2.16
N THR A 61 -19.32 -9.33 1.15
CA THR A 61 -19.92 -8.83 -0.11
C THR A 61 -19.29 -9.36 -1.40
N ASP A 62 -18.47 -10.42 -1.33
CA ASP A 62 -17.70 -10.95 -2.48
C ASP A 62 -16.97 -9.85 -3.27
N SER A 63 -16.68 -8.74 -2.61
CA SER A 63 -16.14 -7.53 -3.22
C SER A 63 -14.93 -7.08 -2.44
N GLY A 64 -14.00 -6.45 -3.12
CA GLY A 64 -12.78 -5.95 -2.51
C GLY A 64 -12.20 -4.81 -3.31
N SER A 65 -10.98 -4.45 -2.94
CA SER A 65 -10.16 -3.51 -3.69
C SER A 65 -8.70 -3.90 -3.56
N VAL A 66 -7.94 -3.80 -4.65
CA VAL A 66 -6.49 -3.98 -4.62
C VAL A 66 -5.85 -2.61 -4.63
N SER A 67 -5.11 -2.29 -3.58
CA SER A 67 -4.34 -1.06 -3.46
C SER A 67 -2.86 -1.35 -3.72
N CYS A 68 -2.23 -0.63 -4.64
CA CYS A 68 -0.80 -0.74 -4.93
C CYS A 68 -0.16 0.65 -4.95
N ASN A 69 1.12 0.72 -4.59
CA ASN A 69 1.94 1.91 -4.88
C ASN A 69 2.49 1.80 -6.30
N CYS A 70 2.06 2.70 -7.17
CA CYS A 70 2.44 2.75 -8.57
C CYS A 70 3.55 3.78 -8.78
N CYS A 71 4.78 3.34 -8.89
CA CYS A 71 5.97 4.19 -9.01
C CYS A 71 6.39 4.33 -10.48
N LYS A 72 6.68 5.54 -10.93
CA LYS A 72 7.27 5.78 -12.27
C LYS A 72 8.79 5.72 -12.25
#